data_AF-U4K2N5-F1
#
_entry.id   AF-U4K2N5-F1
#
_cell.length_a   1.000
_cell.length_b   1.000
_cell.length_c   1.000
_cell.angle_alpha   90.00
_cell.angle_beta   90.00
_cell.angle_gamma   90.00
#
_symmetry.space_group_name_H-M   'P 1'
#
loop_
_entity.id
_entity.type
_entity.pdbx_description
1 polymer ?
#
loop_
_entity_poly.entity_id
_entity_poly.type
_entity_poly.pdbx_seq_one_letter_code
_entity_poly.pdbx_strand_id
1 'polypeptide(L)'
;MDHSDQLPSQPVPSSSGTGLSDTKKLWMTLLIIAITALGFVRVTDEKAHEMVNESMLVAGASFATARTLDAAISLVKSAEVSVGVASVTLGQVLNPVSDLIDKFAWVMTLSVGSLALQKVLLLMMSSHLANALLAFCALGLLLAMWSPVMQSYRKHWFSAFKFMVLIRFAVVISLGLNIAIDTLFLDKQIESRANYIEEVTMLVQQASDPSSIEQETEESGFMGSIRDSWDSLTGKLRSHTQRLDIIQNSVEDSIISLMELIALFILKTVLLPIGFLVVFKNIILSKSINLL
;
A
#
# COMPACT_ATOMS: atom_id res chain seq x y z
N MET A 1 59.39 70.68 10.53
CA MET A 1 58.09 71.20 11.03
C MET A 1 57.41 71.82 9.81
N ASP A 2 56.33 71.28 9.28
CA ASP A 2 55.18 70.73 9.96
C ASP A 2 54.51 69.64 9.12
N HIS A 3 53.88 68.70 9.82
CA HIS A 3 53.32 67.44 9.33
C HIS A 3 52.03 67.68 8.53
N SER A 4 51.95 67.08 7.34
CA SER A 4 50.67 66.85 6.65
C SER A 4 50.45 65.34 6.52
N ASP A 5 50.20 64.70 7.66
CA ASP A 5 49.68 63.33 7.73
C ASP A 5 48.17 63.34 7.40
N GLN A 6 47.83 63.08 6.13
CA GLN A 6 46.49 62.64 5.75
C GLN A 6 46.50 61.10 5.62
N LEU A 7 46.01 60.42 6.67
CA LEU A 7 45.61 59.01 6.65
C LEU A 7 44.20 58.85 6.04
N PRO A 8 43.80 57.64 5.61
CA PRO A 8 43.40 57.35 4.23
C PRO A 8 41.88 57.27 4.05
N SER A 9 41.39 57.74 2.90
CA SER A 9 40.02 57.44 2.45
C SER A 9 39.94 56.00 1.94
N GLN A 10 39.70 55.07 2.86
CA GLN A 10 39.25 53.71 2.53
C GLN A 10 37.97 53.79 1.67
N PRO A 11 37.91 53.14 0.50
CA PRO A 11 36.64 53.02 -0.22
C PRO A 11 35.71 52.12 0.58
N VAL A 12 34.53 52.63 0.91
CA VAL A 12 33.44 51.86 1.50
C VAL A 12 33.18 50.63 0.61
N PRO A 13 33.27 49.39 1.12
CA PRO A 13 32.88 48.24 0.33
C PRO A 13 31.37 48.36 0.08
N SER A 14 31.00 48.55 -1.18
CA SER A 14 29.62 48.41 -1.62
C SER A 14 29.20 46.99 -1.25
N SER A 15 28.27 46.89 -0.32
CA SER A 15 27.53 45.67 -0.05
C SER A 15 26.74 45.35 -1.31
N SER A 16 27.37 44.60 -2.21
CA SER A 16 26.70 43.94 -3.32
C SER A 16 25.77 42.91 -2.69
N GLY A 17 24.55 43.37 -2.44
CA GLY A 17 23.44 42.56 -1.98
C GLY A 17 23.37 41.29 -2.81
N THR A 18 23.12 40.21 -2.10
CA THR A 18 22.92 38.84 -2.57
C THR A 18 21.70 38.73 -3.50
N GLY A 19 21.73 39.44 -4.62
CA GLY A 19 20.79 39.29 -5.71
C GLY A 19 21.20 38.09 -6.56
N LEU A 20 20.32 37.10 -6.70
CA LEU A 20 20.51 36.03 -7.69
C LEU A 20 20.82 36.66 -9.07
N SER A 21 21.83 36.15 -9.77
CA SER A 21 22.17 36.62 -11.13
C SER A 21 20.96 36.47 -12.06
N ASP A 22 20.79 37.40 -13.01
CA ASP A 22 19.59 37.45 -13.86
C ASP A 22 19.39 36.19 -14.70
N THR A 23 20.47 35.49 -15.06
CA THR A 23 20.44 34.16 -15.67
C THR A 23 19.83 33.10 -14.75
N LYS A 24 20.14 33.12 -13.45
CA LYS A 24 19.57 32.19 -12.46
C LYS A 24 18.09 32.47 -12.22
N LYS A 25 17.69 33.75 -12.21
CA LYS A 25 16.28 34.15 -12.12
C LYS A 25 15.47 33.62 -13.31
N LEU A 26 15.99 33.77 -14.54
CA LEU A 26 15.35 33.25 -15.75
C LEU A 26 15.17 31.72 -15.73
N TRP A 27 16.21 30.98 -15.33
CA TRP A 27 16.11 29.53 -15.18
C TRP A 27 15.08 29.10 -14.12
N MET A 28 15.00 29.83 -13.00
CA MET A 28 14.04 29.53 -11.95
C MET A 28 12.60 29.84 -12.37
N THR A 29 12.37 30.92 -13.12
CA THR A 29 11.05 31.19 -13.71
C THR A 29 10.63 30.13 -14.72
N LEU A 30 11.56 29.69 -15.58
CA LEU A 30 11.29 28.63 -16.55
C LEU A 30 10.87 27.34 -15.84
N LEU A 31 11.57 26.98 -14.76
CA LEU A 31 11.28 25.79 -13.96
C LEU A 31 9.92 25.87 -13.25
N ILE A 32 9.56 27.02 -12.67
CA ILE A 32 8.24 27.22 -12.04
C ILE A 32 7.12 27.08 -13.07
N ILE A 33 7.30 27.68 -14.26
CA ILE A 33 6.33 27.59 -15.35
C ILE A 33 6.21 26.14 -15.84
N ALA A 34 7.33 25.44 -16.02
CA ALA A 34 7.33 24.03 -16.43
C ALA A 34 6.62 23.13 -15.41
N ILE A 35 6.91 23.26 -14.11
CA ILE A 35 6.24 22.50 -13.04
C ILE A 35 4.74 22.82 -13.00
N THR A 36 4.37 24.09 -13.17
CA THR A 36 2.98 24.51 -13.21
C THR A 36 2.27 23.89 -14.41
N ALA A 37 2.85 23.98 -15.61
CA ALA A 37 2.31 23.39 -16.83
C ALA A 37 2.17 21.86 -16.73
N LEU A 38 3.18 21.17 -16.19
CA LEU A 38 3.13 19.74 -15.87
C LEU A 38 2.00 19.41 -14.90
N GLY A 39 1.75 20.27 -13.91
CA GLY A 39 0.59 20.13 -13.03
C GLY A 39 -0.70 20.06 -13.83
N PHE A 40 -0.89 20.96 -14.80
CA PHE A 40 -2.11 21.00 -15.64
C PHE A 40 -2.26 19.82 -16.62
N VAL A 41 -1.24 18.96 -16.80
CA VAL A 41 -1.34 17.79 -17.70
C VAL A 41 -2.26 16.72 -17.09
N ARG A 42 -3.52 16.74 -17.54
CA ARG A 42 -4.60 15.83 -17.11
C ARG A 42 -4.36 14.34 -17.42
N VAL A 43 -3.50 14.02 -18.38
CA VAL A 43 -3.22 12.63 -18.81
C VAL A 43 -2.63 11.78 -17.67
N THR A 44 -1.88 12.40 -16.77
CA THR A 44 -1.28 11.72 -15.61
C THR A 44 -2.32 11.33 -14.55
N ASP A 45 -3.40 12.12 -14.41
CA ASP A 45 -4.46 11.88 -13.42
C ASP A 45 -5.34 10.68 -13.80
N GLU A 46 -5.66 10.51 -15.09
CA GLU A 46 -6.54 9.43 -15.56
C GLU A 46 -5.90 8.05 -15.32
N LYS A 47 -4.61 7.91 -15.66
CA LYS A 47 -3.84 6.68 -15.41
C LYS A 47 -3.68 6.39 -13.92
N ALA A 48 -3.44 7.43 -13.10
CA ALA A 48 -3.38 7.29 -11.65
C ALA A 48 -4.72 6.82 -11.07
N HIS A 49 -5.85 7.32 -11.58
CA HIS A 49 -7.19 6.93 -11.15
C HIS A 49 -7.56 5.49 -11.53
N GLU A 50 -7.20 5.06 -12.73
CA GLU A 50 -7.40 3.69 -13.23
C GLU A 50 -6.64 2.69 -12.37
N MET A 51 -5.34 2.93 -12.14
CA MET A 51 -4.51 2.02 -11.35
C MET A 51 -4.95 1.92 -9.88
N VAL A 52 -5.29 3.04 -9.23
CA VAL A 52 -5.78 3.00 -7.85
C VAL A 52 -7.08 2.17 -7.77
N ASN A 53 -7.98 2.31 -8.74
CA ASN A 53 -9.21 1.53 -8.78
C ASN A 53 -8.94 0.02 -8.95
N GLU A 54 -8.02 -0.35 -9.86
CA GLU A 54 -7.63 -1.74 -10.07
C GLU A 54 -6.99 -2.33 -8.81
N SER A 55 -6.08 -1.60 -8.17
CA SER A 55 -5.44 -2.03 -6.92
C SER A 55 -6.46 -2.18 -5.78
N MET A 56 -7.46 -1.29 -5.70
CA MET A 56 -8.55 -1.39 -4.74
C MET A 56 -9.45 -2.61 -5.02
N LEU A 57 -9.71 -2.93 -6.29
CA LEU A 57 -10.50 -4.10 -6.67
C LEU A 57 -9.80 -5.39 -6.23
N VAL A 58 -8.51 -5.53 -6.54
CA VAL A 58 -7.72 -6.71 -6.16
C VAL A 58 -7.59 -6.87 -4.65
N ALA A 59 -7.29 -5.77 -3.93
CA ALA A 59 -7.20 -5.78 -2.47
C ALA A 59 -8.56 -6.07 -1.81
N GLY A 60 -9.65 -5.51 -2.35
CA GLY A 60 -11.01 -5.73 -1.87
C GLY A 60 -11.50 -7.16 -2.12
N ALA A 61 -11.21 -7.72 -3.30
CA ALA A 61 -11.51 -9.12 -3.61
C ALA A 61 -10.77 -10.06 -2.65
N SER A 62 -9.46 -9.85 -2.47
CA SER A 62 -8.64 -10.60 -1.52
C SER A 62 -9.17 -10.53 -0.08
N PHE A 63 -9.59 -9.34 0.37
CA PHE A 63 -10.21 -9.16 1.69
C PHE A 63 -11.52 -9.96 1.83
N ALA A 64 -12.38 -9.89 0.83
CA ALA A 64 -13.65 -10.61 0.84
C ALA A 64 -13.41 -12.13 0.93
N THR A 65 -12.50 -12.66 0.10
CA THR A 65 -12.11 -14.07 0.10
C THR A 65 -11.58 -14.52 1.46
N ALA A 66 -10.71 -13.71 2.09
CA ALA A 66 -10.20 -13.98 3.43
C ALA A 66 -11.33 -14.04 4.47
N ARG A 67 -12.30 -13.13 4.41
CA ARG A 67 -13.41 -13.09 5.37
C ARG A 67 -14.37 -14.27 5.20
N THR A 68 -14.61 -14.71 3.97
CA THR A 68 -15.37 -15.94 3.70
C THR A 68 -14.64 -17.18 4.23
N LEU A 69 -13.32 -17.25 4.06
CA LEU A 69 -12.53 -18.36 4.57
C LEU A 69 -12.54 -18.40 6.10
N ASP A 70 -12.38 -17.24 6.77
CA ASP A 70 -12.51 -17.13 8.23
C ASP A 70 -13.89 -17.63 8.72
N ALA A 71 -14.96 -17.24 8.03
CA ALA A 71 -16.31 -17.70 8.36
C ALA A 71 -16.46 -19.23 8.21
N ALA A 72 -15.93 -19.82 7.13
CA ALA A 72 -15.98 -21.26 6.91
C ALA A 72 -15.20 -22.03 7.99
N ILE A 73 -13.98 -21.59 8.32
CA ILE A 73 -13.16 -22.20 9.37
C ILE A 73 -13.86 -22.09 10.74
N SER A 74 -14.51 -20.96 11.03
CA SER A 74 -15.25 -20.76 12.27
C SER A 74 -16.44 -21.73 12.41
N LEU A 75 -17.15 -22.02 11.31
CA LEU A 75 -18.24 -22.99 11.30
C LEU A 75 -17.75 -24.40 11.61
N VAL A 76 -16.64 -24.83 10.99
CA VAL A 76 -16.02 -26.14 11.26
C VAL A 76 -15.58 -26.24 12.73
N LYS A 77 -14.84 -25.25 13.24
CA LYS A 77 -14.43 -25.20 14.66
C LYS A 77 -15.63 -25.25 15.62
N SER A 78 -16.74 -24.61 15.27
CA SER A 78 -17.96 -24.58 16.08
C SER A 78 -18.70 -25.93 16.08
N ALA A 79 -18.69 -26.65 14.96
CA ALA A 79 -19.27 -28.00 14.85
C ALA A 79 -18.49 -29.03 15.68
N GLU A 80 -17.17 -28.91 15.75
CA GLU A 80 -16.30 -29.83 16.52
C GLU A 80 -16.53 -29.75 18.04
N VAL A 81 -16.78 -28.54 18.58
CA VAL A 81 -17.07 -28.36 20.00
C VAL A 81 -18.35 -29.10 20.42
N SER A 82 -19.29 -29.34 19.50
CA SER A 82 -20.52 -30.10 19.77
C SER A 82 -20.36 -31.62 19.67
N VAL A 83 -19.43 -32.12 18.84
CA VAL A 83 -19.22 -33.55 18.60
C VAL A 83 -17.96 -34.01 19.32
N GLY A 84 -18.00 -34.04 20.66
CA GLY A 84 -16.85 -34.33 21.49
C GLY A 84 -16.14 -35.64 21.14
N VAL A 85 -14.79 -35.61 21.19
CA VAL A 85 -13.82 -36.72 21.26
C VAL A 85 -13.05 -37.08 19.97
N ALA A 86 -13.61 -37.01 18.76
CA ALA A 86 -12.84 -37.28 17.52
C ALA A 86 -12.63 -36.05 16.62
N SER A 87 -13.45 -35.01 16.81
CA SER A 87 -13.51 -33.82 15.96
C SER A 87 -12.55 -32.71 16.43
N VAL A 88 -12.19 -32.69 17.73
CA VAL A 88 -11.35 -31.66 18.39
C VAL A 88 -9.94 -31.53 17.77
N THR A 89 -9.47 -32.53 17.02
CA THR A 89 -8.12 -32.55 16.43
C THR A 89 -8.06 -31.82 15.09
N LEU A 90 -9.16 -31.72 14.34
CA LEU A 90 -9.16 -31.11 12.99
C LEU A 90 -9.10 -29.57 13.08
N GLY A 91 -9.87 -28.94 13.96
CA GLY A 91 -9.86 -27.49 14.18
C GLY A 91 -8.58 -26.96 14.81
N GLN A 92 -7.84 -27.80 15.55
CA GLN A 92 -6.51 -27.44 16.08
C GLN A 92 -5.45 -27.34 14.97
N VAL A 93 -5.53 -28.21 13.95
CA VAL A 93 -4.63 -28.16 12.78
C VAL A 93 -4.91 -26.93 11.91
N LEU A 94 -6.16 -26.47 11.85
CA LEU A 94 -6.54 -25.27 11.10
C LEU A 94 -6.23 -23.95 11.83
N ASN A 95 -5.89 -23.97 13.12
CA ASN A 95 -5.63 -22.75 13.91
C ASN A 95 -4.53 -21.84 13.33
N PRO A 96 -3.34 -22.35 12.94
CA PRO A 96 -2.29 -21.50 12.38
C PRO A 96 -2.70 -20.77 11.10
N VAL A 97 -3.49 -21.43 10.24
CA VAL A 97 -4.02 -20.83 9.02
C VAL A 97 -5.06 -19.77 9.34
N SER A 98 -5.98 -20.07 10.27
CA SER A 98 -6.98 -19.12 10.78
C SER A 98 -6.33 -17.82 11.28
N ASP A 99 -5.31 -17.92 12.13
CA ASP A 99 -4.59 -16.76 12.67
C ASP A 99 -3.91 -15.92 11.58
N LEU A 100 -3.48 -16.56 10.50
CA LEU A 100 -2.83 -15.88 9.39
C LEU A 100 -3.83 -15.23 8.44
N ILE A 101 -5.00 -15.85 8.23
CA ILE A 101 -6.13 -15.25 7.51
C ILE A 101 -6.58 -13.98 8.22
N ASP A 102 -6.66 -13.99 9.56
CA ASP A 102 -6.99 -12.80 10.35
C ASP A 102 -5.98 -11.66 10.14
N LYS A 103 -4.68 -11.97 10.20
CA LYS A 103 -3.61 -11.00 9.90
C LYS A 103 -3.68 -10.51 8.47
N PHE A 104 -3.95 -11.40 7.53
CA PHE A 104 -4.10 -11.08 6.12
C PHE A 104 -5.28 -10.14 5.88
N ALA A 105 -6.45 -10.41 6.46
CA ALA A 105 -7.62 -9.56 6.38
C ALA A 105 -7.37 -8.17 6.98
N TRP A 106 -6.64 -8.08 8.10
CA TRP A 106 -6.23 -6.80 8.68
C TRP A 106 -5.33 -6.00 7.73
N VAL A 107 -4.37 -6.68 7.10
CA VAL A 107 -3.46 -6.06 6.11
C VAL A 107 -4.21 -5.60 4.87
N MET A 108 -5.10 -6.43 4.30
CA MET A 108 -5.93 -6.03 3.17
C MET A 108 -6.82 -4.83 3.53
N THR A 109 -7.37 -4.79 4.74
CA THR A 109 -8.13 -3.63 5.24
C THR A 109 -7.29 -2.37 5.23
N LEU A 110 -6.06 -2.44 5.75
CA LEU A 110 -5.11 -1.32 5.73
C LEU A 110 -4.74 -0.90 4.30
N SER A 111 -4.53 -1.87 3.42
CA SER A 111 -4.23 -1.65 1.99
C SER A 111 -5.35 -0.91 1.27
N VAL A 112 -6.60 -1.39 1.39
CA VAL A 112 -7.78 -0.74 0.81
C VAL A 112 -7.96 0.67 1.40
N GLY A 113 -7.77 0.83 2.71
CA GLY A 113 -7.82 2.15 3.37
C GLY A 113 -6.77 3.13 2.84
N SER A 114 -5.52 2.67 2.65
CA SER A 114 -4.43 3.47 2.09
C SER A 114 -4.73 3.89 0.65
N LEU A 115 -5.18 2.96 -0.19
CA LEU A 115 -5.54 3.23 -1.60
C LEU A 115 -6.75 4.17 -1.71
N ALA A 116 -7.77 3.98 -0.86
CA ALA A 116 -8.93 4.87 -0.80
C ALA A 116 -8.53 6.29 -0.41
N LEU A 117 -7.61 6.44 0.56
CA LEU A 117 -7.06 7.74 0.93
C LEU A 117 -6.34 8.39 -0.26
N GLN A 118 -5.50 7.63 -0.98
CA GLN A 118 -4.84 8.11 -2.20
C GLN A 118 -5.85 8.53 -3.28
N LYS A 119 -6.94 7.78 -3.46
CA LYS A 119 -8.02 8.12 -4.41
C LYS A 119 -8.71 9.43 -4.04
N VAL A 120 -9.05 9.62 -2.76
CA VAL A 120 -9.66 10.86 -2.26
C VAL A 120 -8.70 12.05 -2.44
N LEU A 121 -7.42 11.87 -2.14
CA LEU A 121 -6.40 12.91 -2.35
C LEU A 121 -6.28 13.27 -3.84
N LEU A 122 -6.26 12.28 -4.75
CA LEU A 122 -6.26 12.55 -6.20
C LEU A 122 -7.49 13.36 -6.63
N LEU A 123 -8.68 12.96 -6.19
CA LEU A 123 -9.93 13.67 -6.50
C LEU A 123 -9.90 15.12 -5.99
N MET A 124 -9.40 15.34 -4.78
CA MET A 124 -9.25 16.69 -4.22
C MET A 124 -8.25 17.54 -5.00
N MET A 125 -7.11 16.95 -5.41
CA MET A 125 -6.05 17.65 -6.14
C MET A 125 -6.36 17.89 -7.62
N SER A 126 -7.22 17.07 -8.24
CA SER A 126 -7.66 17.26 -9.63
C SER A 126 -8.73 18.37 -9.76
N SER A 127 -9.28 18.84 -8.64
CA SER A 127 -10.29 19.90 -8.63
C SER A 127 -9.79 21.22 -9.25
N HIS A 128 -10.71 21.98 -9.84
CA HIS A 128 -10.42 23.32 -10.36
C HIS A 128 -9.84 24.26 -9.28
N LEU A 129 -10.22 24.06 -8.02
CA LEU A 129 -9.74 24.84 -6.88
C LEU A 129 -8.26 24.56 -6.60
N ALA A 130 -7.85 23.28 -6.56
CA ALA A 130 -6.45 22.92 -6.38
C ALA A 130 -5.56 23.43 -7.52
N ASN A 131 -6.06 23.39 -8.76
CA ASN A 131 -5.40 24.00 -9.91
C ASN A 131 -5.27 25.52 -9.80
N ALA A 132 -6.34 26.21 -9.42
CA ALA A 132 -6.34 27.66 -9.22
C ALA A 132 -5.40 28.08 -8.08
N LEU A 133 -5.39 27.33 -6.97
CA LEU A 133 -4.54 27.61 -5.82
C LEU A 133 -3.05 27.38 -6.16
N LEU A 134 -2.71 26.35 -6.95
CA LEU A 134 -1.34 26.15 -7.44
C LEU A 134 -0.91 27.31 -8.35
N ALA A 135 -1.78 27.73 -9.27
CA ALA A 135 -1.51 28.88 -10.13
C ALA A 135 -1.35 30.18 -9.33
N PHE A 136 -2.14 30.38 -8.28
CA PHE A 136 -2.04 31.52 -7.38
C PHE A 136 -0.72 31.52 -6.60
N CYS A 137 -0.30 30.37 -6.06
CA CYS A 137 1.01 30.22 -5.43
C CYS A 137 2.17 30.47 -6.39
N ALA A 138 2.06 29.99 -7.64
CA ALA A 138 3.05 30.22 -8.68
C ALA A 138 3.16 31.71 -9.04
N LEU A 139 2.03 32.39 -9.26
CA LEU A 139 1.97 33.82 -9.56
C LEU A 139 2.49 34.67 -8.40
N GLY A 140 2.08 34.39 -7.17
CA GLY A 140 2.59 35.09 -5.99
C GLY A 140 4.10 34.95 -5.82
N LEU A 141 4.66 33.78 -6.14
CA LEU A 141 6.10 33.55 -6.15
C LEU A 141 6.80 34.33 -7.28
N LEU A 142 6.25 34.34 -8.49
CA LEU A 142 6.78 35.11 -9.62
C LEU A 142 6.77 36.61 -9.33
N LEU A 143 5.66 37.15 -8.80
CA LEU A 143 5.54 38.55 -8.41
C LEU A 143 6.52 38.90 -7.28
N ALA A 144 6.71 38.03 -6.28
CA ALA A 144 7.70 38.22 -5.23
C ALA A 144 9.16 38.16 -5.74
N MET A 145 9.39 37.54 -6.90
CA MET A 145 10.71 37.46 -7.53
C MET A 145 11.05 38.71 -8.36
N TRP A 146 10.06 39.28 -9.05
CA TRP A 146 10.26 40.39 -9.99
C TRP A 146 9.90 41.76 -9.40
N SER A 147 9.04 41.81 -8.38
CA SER A 147 8.65 43.06 -7.70
C SER A 147 9.49 43.29 -6.44
N PRO A 148 10.17 44.45 -6.30
CA PRO A 148 10.91 44.80 -5.08
C PRO A 148 10.01 44.97 -3.85
N VAL A 149 8.72 45.25 -4.05
CA VAL A 149 7.74 45.49 -2.96
C VAL A 149 7.38 44.21 -2.21
N MET A 150 7.43 43.05 -2.86
CA MET A 150 6.99 41.76 -2.29
C MET A 150 8.14 40.84 -1.85
N GLN A 151 9.39 41.31 -1.90
CA GLN A 151 10.57 40.48 -1.61
C GLN A 151 10.60 39.96 -0.16
N SER A 152 10.07 40.72 0.82
CA SER A 152 9.96 40.26 2.22
C SER A 152 9.09 39.00 2.39
N TYR A 153 8.13 38.78 1.49
CA TYR A 153 7.23 37.62 1.52
C TYR A 153 7.71 36.46 0.66
N ARG A 154 8.83 36.61 -0.06
CA ARG A 154 9.39 35.58 -0.98
C ARG A 154 9.52 34.22 -0.30
N LYS A 155 10.01 34.18 0.94
CA LYS A 155 10.20 32.94 1.71
C LYS A 155 8.88 32.22 2.00
N HIS A 156 7.81 32.96 2.31
CA HIS A 156 6.49 32.40 2.57
C HIS A 156 5.86 31.83 1.30
N TRP A 157 5.85 32.61 0.20
CA TRP A 157 5.35 32.15 -1.09
C TRP A 157 6.13 30.94 -1.63
N PHE A 158 7.44 30.92 -1.45
CA PHE A 158 8.26 29.78 -1.83
C PHE A 158 7.96 28.55 -0.99
N SER A 159 7.73 28.70 0.33
CA SER A 159 7.33 27.59 1.20
C SER A 159 5.94 27.05 0.82
N ALA A 160 4.98 27.94 0.56
CA ALA A 160 3.63 27.57 0.15
C ALA A 160 3.60 26.86 -1.21
N PHE A 161 4.30 27.41 -2.21
CA PHE A 161 4.42 26.79 -3.54
C PHE A 161 5.06 25.40 -3.45
N LYS A 162 6.15 25.26 -2.69
CA LYS A 162 6.79 23.95 -2.48
C LYS A 162 5.86 22.95 -1.81
N PHE A 163 5.13 23.36 -0.77
CA PHE A 163 4.18 22.48 -0.08
C PHE A 163 3.06 22.01 -1.01
N MET A 164 2.52 22.93 -1.82
CA MET A 164 1.48 22.64 -2.81
C MET A 164 1.97 21.67 -3.90
N VAL A 165 3.16 21.92 -4.45
CA VAL A 165 3.82 21.02 -5.41
C VAL A 165 4.10 19.66 -4.76
N LEU A 166 4.57 19.64 -3.52
CA LEU A 166 4.86 18.40 -2.81
C LEU A 166 3.61 17.54 -2.69
N ILE A 167 2.49 18.08 -2.20
CA ILE A 167 1.23 17.32 -2.08
C ILE A 167 0.73 16.85 -3.44
N ARG A 168 0.72 17.74 -4.44
CA ARG A 168 0.19 17.43 -5.78
C ARG A 168 0.95 16.30 -6.46
N PHE A 169 2.27 16.38 -6.48
CA PHE A 169 3.10 15.41 -7.18
C PHE A 169 3.45 14.20 -6.32
N ALA A 170 3.28 14.26 -4.98
CA ALA A 170 3.60 13.13 -4.12
C ALA A 170 2.74 11.90 -4.46
N VAL A 171 1.42 12.09 -4.60
CA VAL A 171 0.50 10.98 -4.88
C VAL A 171 0.72 10.46 -6.31
N VAL A 172 0.78 11.34 -7.30
CA VAL A 172 0.95 10.96 -8.72
C VAL A 172 2.26 10.20 -8.95
N ILE A 173 3.38 10.67 -8.38
CA ILE A 173 4.68 10.01 -8.56
C ILE A 173 4.75 8.71 -7.74
N SER A 174 4.21 8.69 -6.52
CA SER A 174 4.11 7.44 -5.73
C SER A 174 3.38 6.35 -6.51
N LEU A 175 2.31 6.73 -7.21
CA LEU A 175 1.52 5.82 -8.03
C LEU A 175 2.30 5.38 -9.27
N GLY A 176 2.92 6.30 -9.99
CA GLY A 176 3.78 5.97 -11.14
C GLY A 176 4.94 5.04 -10.78
N LEU A 177 5.52 5.20 -9.59
CA LEU A 177 6.56 4.30 -9.10
C LEU A 177 6.00 2.92 -8.71
N ASN A 178 4.79 2.87 -8.15
CA ASN A 178 4.10 1.59 -7.90
C ASN A 178 3.90 0.82 -9.20
N ILE A 179 3.42 1.47 -10.28
CA ILE A 179 3.30 0.85 -11.62
C ILE A 179 4.63 0.21 -12.04
N ALA A 180 5.73 0.96 -11.91
CA ALA A 180 7.03 0.48 -12.34
C ALA A 180 7.48 -0.75 -11.52
N ILE A 181 7.23 -0.77 -10.22
CA ILE A 181 7.62 -1.88 -9.35
C ILE A 181 6.69 -3.08 -9.52
N ASP A 182 5.40 -2.83 -9.72
CA ASP A 182 4.39 -3.86 -9.96
C ASP A 182 4.69 -4.67 -11.22
N THR A 183 4.84 -3.96 -12.34
CA THR A 183 5.08 -4.58 -13.65
C THR A 183 6.43 -5.28 -13.74
N LEU A 184 7.45 -4.81 -13.02
CA LEU A 184 8.79 -5.40 -13.04
C LEU A 184 8.96 -6.56 -12.05
N PHE A 185 8.27 -6.54 -10.90
CA PHE A 185 8.58 -7.43 -9.78
C PHE A 185 7.38 -8.08 -9.08
N LEU A 186 6.22 -7.42 -8.97
CA LEU A 186 5.16 -7.86 -8.04
C LEU A 186 3.98 -8.57 -8.71
N ASP A 187 3.54 -8.17 -9.92
CA ASP A 187 2.29 -8.69 -10.52
C ASP A 187 2.32 -10.21 -10.68
N LYS A 188 3.42 -10.76 -11.21
CA LYS A 188 3.58 -12.21 -11.37
C LYS A 188 3.53 -12.98 -10.04
N GLN A 189 4.01 -12.36 -8.96
CA GLN A 189 4.05 -13.00 -7.64
C GLN A 189 2.70 -12.88 -6.94
N ILE A 190 2.01 -11.75 -7.07
CA ILE A 190 0.68 -11.54 -6.48
C ILE A 190 -0.35 -12.42 -7.21
N GLU A 191 -0.36 -12.44 -8.54
CA GLU A 191 -1.32 -13.24 -9.32
C GLU A 191 -1.11 -14.75 -9.09
N SER A 192 0.14 -15.22 -9.15
CA SER A 192 0.46 -16.64 -8.89
C SER A 192 0.09 -17.08 -7.48
N ARG A 193 0.05 -16.18 -6.50
CA ARG A 193 -0.25 -16.50 -5.10
C ARG A 193 -1.68 -16.17 -4.70
N ALA A 194 -2.37 -15.30 -5.43
CA ALA A 194 -3.80 -15.03 -5.25
C ALA A 194 -4.67 -16.23 -5.65
N ASN A 195 -4.29 -16.93 -6.72
CA ASN A 195 -4.92 -18.19 -7.14
C ASN A 195 -4.89 -19.26 -6.03
N TYR A 196 -3.90 -19.19 -5.14
CA TYR A 196 -3.75 -20.11 -4.01
C TYR A 196 -4.80 -19.86 -2.92
N ILE A 197 -5.20 -18.60 -2.69
CA ILE A 197 -6.29 -18.27 -1.75
C ILE A 197 -7.63 -18.76 -2.30
N GLU A 198 -7.84 -18.68 -3.61
CA GLU A 198 -9.02 -19.22 -4.28
C GLU A 198 -9.06 -20.76 -4.19
N GLU A 199 -7.92 -21.43 -4.41
CA GLU A 199 -7.79 -22.88 -4.25
C GLU A 199 -8.09 -23.34 -2.82
N VAL A 200 -7.50 -22.70 -1.80
CA VAL A 200 -7.77 -23.01 -0.39
C VAL A 200 -9.22 -22.72 -0.01
N THR A 201 -9.81 -21.67 -0.58
CA THR A 201 -11.24 -21.36 -0.38
C THR A 201 -12.12 -22.48 -0.95
N MET A 202 -11.84 -22.96 -2.15
CA MET A 202 -12.59 -24.09 -2.74
C MET A 202 -12.44 -25.37 -1.93
N LEU A 203 -11.22 -25.68 -1.45
CA LEU A 203 -10.95 -26.87 -0.62
C LEU A 203 -11.72 -26.82 0.71
N VAL A 204 -11.73 -25.67 1.39
CA VAL A 204 -12.47 -25.50 2.66
C VAL A 204 -13.97 -25.48 2.44
N GLN A 205 -14.47 -24.85 1.37
CA GLN A 205 -15.89 -24.86 1.01
C GLN A 205 -16.37 -26.30 0.75
N GLN A 206 -15.58 -27.10 0.03
CA GLN A 206 -15.89 -28.49 -0.26
C GLN A 206 -15.82 -29.40 0.97
N ALA A 207 -14.89 -29.14 1.89
CA ALA A 207 -14.79 -29.85 3.17
C ALA A 207 -15.87 -29.44 4.18
N SER A 208 -16.48 -28.26 4.01
CA SER A 208 -17.53 -27.72 4.87
C SER A 208 -18.95 -28.04 4.38
N ASP A 209 -19.10 -28.71 3.22
CA ASP A 209 -20.41 -29.04 2.65
C ASP A 209 -21.05 -30.23 3.41
N PRO A 210 -22.14 -29.99 4.18
CA PRO A 210 -22.77 -31.00 5.03
C PRO A 210 -23.43 -32.15 4.24
N SER A 211 -23.59 -32.00 2.92
CA SER A 211 -24.16 -33.01 2.02
C SER A 211 -23.30 -34.27 1.84
N SER A 212 -22.08 -34.30 2.40
CA SER A 212 -21.16 -35.44 2.37
C SER A 212 -21.26 -36.37 3.60
N ILE A 213 -22.06 -36.01 4.62
CA ILE A 213 -22.14 -36.73 5.90
C ILE A 213 -23.45 -37.53 6.03
N GLU A 214 -24.48 -37.23 5.25
CA GLU A 214 -25.75 -37.96 5.26
C GLU A 214 -25.79 -39.07 4.22
N GLN A 215 -25.08 -40.18 4.47
CA GLN A 215 -25.50 -41.45 3.90
C GLN A 215 -25.07 -42.64 4.76
N GLU A 216 -26.08 -43.48 5.03
CA GLU A 216 -26.06 -44.84 5.58
C GLU A 216 -26.26 -44.99 7.10
N THR A 217 -27.52 -45.13 7.47
CA THR A 217 -27.91 -46.00 8.58
C THR A 217 -29.09 -46.85 8.12
N GLU A 218 -28.80 -47.98 7.44
CA GLU A 218 -29.74 -49.09 7.32
C GLU A 218 -29.26 -50.28 8.17
N GLU A 219 -30.23 -50.90 8.83
CA GLU A 219 -30.09 -51.90 9.88
C GLU A 219 -29.33 -53.15 9.41
N SER A 220 -28.26 -53.51 10.12
CA SER A 220 -27.66 -54.84 10.07
C SER A 220 -26.91 -55.16 11.36
N GLY A 221 -27.54 -55.96 12.23
CA GLY A 221 -26.93 -56.80 13.27
C GLY A 221 -25.90 -56.17 14.21
N PHE A 222 -26.34 -55.81 15.43
CA PHE A 222 -25.56 -55.17 16.50
C PHE A 222 -24.17 -55.77 16.79
N MET A 223 -23.96 -57.07 16.57
CA MET A 223 -22.67 -57.74 16.78
C MET A 223 -21.70 -57.63 15.59
N GLY A 224 -22.23 -57.51 14.37
CA GLY A 224 -21.44 -57.24 13.16
C GLY A 224 -21.03 -55.78 13.07
N SER A 225 -21.96 -54.86 13.38
CA SER A 225 -21.72 -53.42 13.29
C SER A 225 -20.59 -52.95 14.23
N ILE A 226 -20.36 -53.60 15.38
CA ILE A 226 -19.28 -53.25 16.31
C ILE A 226 -17.91 -53.71 15.79
N ARG A 227 -17.83 -54.90 15.18
CA ARG A 227 -16.58 -55.41 14.62
C ARG A 227 -16.20 -54.66 13.34
N ASP A 228 -17.19 -54.36 12.51
CA ASP A 228 -17.01 -53.55 11.31
C ASP A 228 -16.72 -52.08 11.65
N SER A 229 -17.27 -51.55 12.76
CA SER A 229 -16.88 -50.24 13.30
C SER A 229 -15.44 -50.25 13.83
N TRP A 230 -14.97 -51.31 14.47
CA TRP A 230 -13.59 -51.40 14.98
C TRP A 230 -12.55 -51.53 13.86
N ASP A 231 -12.82 -52.37 12.86
CA ASP A 231 -11.94 -52.56 11.70
C ASP A 231 -11.99 -51.32 10.76
N SER A 232 -13.14 -50.65 10.62
CA SER A 232 -13.22 -49.40 9.87
C SER A 232 -12.57 -48.23 10.60
N LEU A 233 -12.58 -48.17 11.94
CA LEU A 233 -11.87 -47.15 12.71
C LEU A 233 -10.36 -47.37 12.70
N THR A 234 -9.88 -48.60 12.83
CA THR A 234 -8.44 -48.90 12.75
C THR A 234 -7.88 -48.75 11.33
N GLY A 235 -8.67 -49.09 10.30
CA GLY A 235 -8.35 -48.81 8.90
C GLY A 235 -8.38 -47.31 8.57
N LYS A 236 -9.40 -46.57 9.05
CA LYS A 236 -9.50 -45.12 8.88
C LYS A 236 -8.39 -44.38 9.63
N LEU A 237 -8.01 -44.78 10.84
CA LEU A 237 -6.89 -44.20 11.60
C LEU A 237 -5.54 -44.37 10.89
N ARG A 238 -5.29 -45.51 10.26
CA ARG A 238 -4.06 -45.77 9.49
C ARG A 238 -4.01 -45.02 8.16
N SER A 239 -5.17 -44.70 7.59
CA SER A 239 -5.29 -43.79 6.42
C SER A 239 -5.31 -42.30 6.83
N HIS A 240 -5.72 -41.99 8.06
CA HIS A 240 -5.75 -40.64 8.61
C HIS A 240 -4.34 -40.09 8.83
N THR A 241 -3.38 -40.92 9.26
CA THR A 241 -1.98 -40.51 9.39
C THR A 241 -1.37 -40.05 8.06
N GLN A 242 -1.81 -40.60 6.93
CA GLN A 242 -1.30 -40.23 5.59
C GLN A 242 -2.04 -39.01 5.00
N ARG A 243 -3.29 -38.75 5.39
CA ARG A 243 -4.02 -37.50 5.09
C ARG A 243 -3.53 -36.33 5.95
N LEU A 244 -3.05 -36.59 7.16
CA LEU A 244 -2.47 -35.57 8.04
C LEU A 244 -1.17 -35.00 7.48
N ASP A 245 -0.31 -35.80 6.84
CA ASP A 245 0.89 -35.29 6.15
C ASP A 245 0.56 -34.40 4.95
N ILE A 246 -0.50 -34.71 4.19
CA ILE A 246 -0.94 -33.89 3.04
C ILE A 246 -1.53 -32.56 3.52
N ILE A 247 -2.36 -32.58 4.57
CA ILE A 247 -2.91 -31.36 5.17
C ILE A 247 -1.81 -30.54 5.82
N GLN A 248 -0.86 -31.16 6.52
CA GLN A 248 0.25 -30.46 7.18
C GLN A 248 1.15 -29.74 6.17
N ASN A 249 1.56 -30.42 5.09
CA ASN A 249 2.36 -29.79 4.03
C ASN A 249 1.59 -28.68 3.32
N SER A 250 0.29 -28.89 3.01
CA SER A 250 -0.53 -27.86 2.38
C SER A 250 -0.79 -26.65 3.29
N VAL A 251 -0.88 -26.88 4.61
CA VAL A 251 -1.00 -25.82 5.63
C VAL A 251 0.29 -25.02 5.75
N GLU A 252 1.45 -25.68 5.76
CA GLU A 252 2.76 -25.04 5.85
C GLU A 252 3.04 -24.17 4.61
N ASP A 253 2.75 -24.70 3.41
CA ASP A 253 2.85 -23.95 2.16
C ASP A 253 1.84 -22.79 2.08
N SER A 254 0.64 -22.96 2.65
CA SER A 254 -0.36 -21.87 2.80
C SER A 254 0.14 -20.76 3.71
N ILE A 255 0.81 -21.12 4.81
CA ILE A 255 1.35 -20.15 5.77
C ILE A 255 2.44 -19.29 5.12
N ILE A 256 3.35 -19.93 4.38
CA ILE A 256 4.42 -19.23 3.67
C ILE A 256 3.82 -18.31 2.60
N SER A 257 2.89 -18.82 1.80
CA SER A 257 2.26 -18.06 0.71
C SER A 257 1.47 -16.86 1.21
N LEU A 258 0.69 -17.00 2.28
CA LEU A 258 -0.05 -15.91 2.91
C LEU A 258 0.89 -14.89 3.57
N MET A 259 1.96 -15.34 4.22
CA MET A 259 2.96 -14.43 4.80
C MET A 259 3.64 -13.60 3.70
N GLU A 260 3.98 -14.22 2.58
CA GLU A 260 4.55 -13.52 1.43
C GLU A 260 3.53 -12.56 0.80
N LEU A 261 2.25 -12.93 0.69
CA LEU A 261 1.21 -12.01 0.22
C LEU A 261 1.07 -10.80 1.13
N ILE A 262 1.05 -11.01 2.45
CA ILE A 262 1.05 -9.93 3.45
C ILE A 262 2.25 -9.01 3.22
N ALA A 263 3.45 -9.57 3.09
CA ALA A 263 4.67 -8.80 2.90
C ALA A 263 4.61 -7.98 1.60
N LEU A 264 4.16 -8.58 0.50
CA LEU A 264 4.02 -7.92 -0.80
C LEU A 264 2.98 -6.79 -0.75
N PHE A 265 1.84 -6.99 -0.12
CA PHE A 265 0.81 -5.96 0.03
C PHE A 265 1.24 -4.83 0.95
N ILE A 266 1.89 -5.11 2.08
CA ILE A 266 2.47 -4.08 2.96
C ILE A 266 3.51 -3.27 2.19
N LEU A 267 4.38 -3.95 1.45
CA LEU A 267 5.39 -3.30 0.62
C LEU A 267 4.73 -2.34 -0.39
N LYS A 268 3.77 -2.84 -1.17
CA LYS A 268 3.11 -2.09 -2.25
C LYS A 268 2.24 -0.93 -1.76
N THR A 269 1.48 -1.14 -0.68
CA THR A 269 0.41 -0.21 -0.28
C THR A 269 0.78 0.74 0.85
N VAL A 270 1.81 0.41 1.63
CA VAL A 270 2.24 1.21 2.79
C VAL A 270 3.70 1.63 2.62
N LEU A 271 4.60 0.67 2.41
CA LEU A 271 6.03 0.90 2.50
C LEU A 271 6.55 1.71 1.30
N LEU A 272 6.12 1.37 0.08
CA LEU A 272 6.48 2.11 -1.14
C LEU A 272 5.95 3.55 -1.13
N PRO A 273 4.66 3.81 -0.83
CA PRO A 273 4.17 5.19 -0.74
C PRO A 273 4.89 6.05 0.32
N ILE A 274 5.14 5.49 1.51
CA ILE A 274 5.84 6.21 2.59
C ILE A 274 7.31 6.41 2.23
N GLY A 275 7.99 5.36 1.75
CA GLY A 275 9.39 5.43 1.33
C GLY A 275 9.58 6.47 0.22
N PHE A 276 8.67 6.49 -0.76
CA PHE A 276 8.64 7.51 -1.79
C PHE A 276 8.45 8.91 -1.19
N LEU A 277 7.47 9.10 -0.30
CA LEU A 277 7.24 10.41 0.34
C LEU A 277 8.49 10.90 1.06
N VAL A 278 9.21 10.02 1.77
CA VAL A 278 10.47 10.36 2.45
C VAL A 278 11.56 10.75 1.46
N VAL A 279 11.76 9.96 0.38
CA VAL A 279 12.76 10.27 -0.66
C VAL A 279 12.42 11.57 -1.38
N PHE A 280 11.16 11.76 -1.77
CA PHE A 280 10.68 12.94 -2.46
C PHE A 280 10.77 14.19 -1.58
N LYS A 281 10.38 14.08 -0.31
CA LYS A 281 10.63 15.11 0.70
C LYS A 281 12.11 15.41 0.76
N ASN A 282 12.99 14.42 0.84
CA ASN A 282 14.43 14.66 0.92
C ASN A 282 14.97 15.37 -0.35
N ILE A 283 14.52 14.99 -1.54
CA ILE A 283 14.95 15.65 -2.79
C ILE A 283 14.48 17.12 -2.81
N ILE A 284 13.22 17.38 -2.45
CA ILE A 284 12.67 18.75 -2.45
C ILE A 284 13.20 19.60 -1.29
N LEU A 285 13.49 19.00 -0.13
CA LEU A 285 13.93 19.71 1.08
C LEU A 285 15.44 19.78 1.25
N SER A 286 16.23 18.80 0.79
CA SER A 286 17.65 18.67 1.19
C SER A 286 18.65 19.47 0.36
N LYS A 287 18.24 20.39 -0.54
CA LYS A 287 19.23 21.15 -1.32
C LYS A 287 18.85 22.54 -1.83
N SER A 288 17.91 23.24 -1.20
CA SER A 288 17.62 24.65 -1.56
C SER A 288 17.64 25.63 -0.39
N ILE A 289 18.26 25.27 0.75
CA ILE A 289 18.45 26.17 1.89
C ILE A 289 19.93 26.15 2.26
N ASN A 290 20.70 26.92 1.49
CA ASN A 290 21.96 27.57 1.87
C ASN A 290 22.43 28.54 0.76
N LEU A 291 21.67 28.70 -0.33
CA LEU A 291 21.95 29.65 -1.42
C LEU A 291 20.69 30.41 -1.88
N LEU A 292 19.82 30.80 -0.93
CA LEU A 292 18.69 31.72 -1.12
C LEU A 292 18.64 32.72 0.02
#